data_AF-A0A4P9TII8-F1
#
_entry.id   AF-A0A4P9TII8-F1
#
_cell.length_a   1.000
_cell.length_b   1.000
_cell.length_c   1.000
_cell.angle_alpha   90.00
_cell.angle_beta   90.00
_cell.angle_gamma   90.00
#
_symmetry.space_group_name_H-M   'P 1'
#
loop_
_entity.id
_entity.type
_entity.pdbx_description
1 polymer ?
#
loop_
_entity_poly.entity_id
_entity_poly.type
_entity_poly.pdbx_seq_one_letter_code
_entity_poly.pdbx_strand_id
1 'polypeptide(L)'
;MSGDEVFSRLHEKLGGDLTDYSVDDLAAFDRYLSLTDHQRVRESVLRIAAHLTPRDALAKHNGEALVSGQFDEEYEPYEMIIEYLEQDFDLEDNLAKSLGQNLGRLWDDWDESSRSISYSDTIKKKLLKDQSNRCENCNVRIGNENNSKAFENRDEYKPIHEYSQKQTAPELDHIEPLSHFGDNSLDNFQVLCRFCNQGKGNKKSVDIVDQLELATSPIEDIDRAHRRRIFFAVTADTEECARCGDMRKELTIRKENPLGCYIVSNLQPVCVECVYG
;
A
#
# COMPACT_ATOMS: atom_id res chain seq x y z
N MET A 1 6.17 10.08 -27.28
CA MET A 1 5.97 10.54 -25.91
C MET A 1 6.39 9.39 -25.02
N SER A 2 7.33 9.60 -24.09
CA SER A 2 7.71 8.56 -23.12
C SER A 2 6.56 8.30 -22.14
N GLY A 3 6.60 7.18 -21.40
CA GLY A 3 5.63 6.90 -20.35
C GLY A 3 5.58 8.03 -19.30
N ASP A 4 6.75 8.58 -18.93
CA ASP A 4 6.86 9.68 -17.96
C ASP A 4 6.25 11.00 -18.45
N GLU A 5 6.34 11.29 -19.76
CA GLU A 5 5.71 12.47 -20.35
C GLU A 5 4.18 12.34 -20.36
N VAL A 6 3.67 11.15 -20.67
CA VAL A 6 2.22 10.87 -20.58
C VAL A 6 1.75 10.98 -19.14
N PHE A 7 2.47 10.37 -18.20
CA PHE A 7 2.12 10.41 -16.78
C PHE A 7 2.09 11.85 -16.24
N SER A 8 3.13 12.65 -16.52
CA SER A 8 3.19 14.04 -16.07
C SER A 8 2.01 14.86 -16.60
N ARG A 9 1.66 14.66 -17.88
CA ARG A 9 0.52 15.32 -18.53
C ARG A 9 -0.82 14.92 -17.92
N LEU A 10 -1.00 13.63 -17.58
CA LEU A 10 -2.21 13.14 -16.92
C LEU A 10 -2.27 13.59 -15.45
N HIS A 11 -1.15 13.57 -14.75
CA HIS A 11 -1.03 13.90 -13.34
C HIS A 11 -1.29 15.39 -13.05
N GLU A 12 -0.87 16.31 -13.93
CA GLU A 12 -1.24 17.73 -13.81
C GLU A 12 -2.75 17.97 -13.86
N LYS A 13 -3.52 17.07 -14.50
CA LYS A 13 -4.98 17.14 -14.57
C LYS A 13 -5.69 16.36 -13.46
N LEU A 14 -5.00 15.45 -12.77
CA LEU A 14 -5.53 14.70 -11.63
C LEU A 14 -5.75 15.66 -10.44
N GLY A 15 -6.95 16.26 -10.40
CA GLY A 15 -7.34 17.29 -9.44
C GLY A 15 -8.26 18.37 -10.04
N GLY A 16 -8.37 18.43 -11.37
CA GLY A 16 -9.35 19.25 -12.10
C GLY A 16 -10.64 18.49 -12.41
N ASP A 17 -11.56 19.12 -13.14
CA ASP A 17 -12.77 18.45 -13.64
C ASP A 17 -12.38 17.41 -14.69
N LEU A 18 -12.84 16.17 -14.50
CA LEU A 18 -12.47 15.05 -15.36
C LEU A 18 -13.16 15.14 -16.75
N THR A 19 -14.08 16.07 -16.94
CA THR A 19 -14.63 16.41 -18.27
C THR A 19 -13.66 17.20 -19.15
N ASP A 20 -12.53 17.68 -18.61
CA ASP A 20 -11.56 18.52 -19.34
C ASP A 20 -10.46 17.71 -20.06
N TYR A 21 -10.60 16.39 -20.15
CA TYR A 21 -9.66 15.54 -20.90
C TYR A 21 -9.93 15.67 -22.40
N SER A 22 -8.93 16.14 -23.14
CA SER A 22 -9.00 16.20 -24.59
C SER A 22 -8.81 14.81 -25.21
N VAL A 23 -9.23 14.64 -26.46
CA VAL A 23 -8.97 13.42 -27.26
C VAL A 23 -7.48 13.05 -27.25
N ASP A 24 -6.59 14.04 -27.31
CA ASP A 24 -5.14 13.82 -27.23
C ASP A 24 -4.68 13.27 -25.87
N ASP A 25 -5.33 13.68 -24.77
CA ASP A 25 -5.04 13.16 -23.43
C ASP A 25 -5.49 11.71 -23.31
N LEU A 26 -6.65 11.36 -23.87
CA LEU A 26 -7.18 10.00 -23.89
C LEU A 26 -6.37 9.08 -24.81
N ALA A 27 -5.93 9.56 -25.96
CA ALA A 27 -5.01 8.82 -26.84
C ALA A 27 -3.59 8.68 -26.24
N ALA A 28 -3.17 9.61 -25.38
CA ALA A 28 -1.97 9.43 -24.58
C ALA A 28 -2.17 8.35 -23.52
N PHE A 29 -3.29 8.38 -22.80
CA PHE A 29 -3.66 7.39 -21.80
C PHE A 29 -3.79 5.98 -22.39
N ASP A 30 -4.45 5.82 -23.53
CA ASP A 30 -4.57 4.55 -24.26
C ASP A 30 -3.19 3.92 -24.56
N ARG A 31 -2.27 4.73 -25.09
CA ARG A 31 -0.88 4.30 -25.31
C ARG A 31 -0.18 3.97 -23.99
N TYR A 32 -0.48 4.69 -22.92
CA TYR A 32 0.12 4.43 -21.62
C TYR A 32 -0.36 3.12 -20.99
N LEU A 33 -1.66 2.79 -21.10
CA LEU A 33 -2.20 1.49 -20.65
C LEU A 33 -1.47 0.30 -21.31
N SER A 34 -0.92 0.50 -22.51
CA SER A 34 -0.13 -0.53 -23.20
C SER A 34 1.31 -0.69 -22.67
N LEU A 35 1.75 0.13 -21.70
CA LEU A 35 3.08 0.09 -21.10
C LEU A 35 3.01 -0.53 -19.69
N THR A 36 3.86 -1.53 -19.41
CA THR A 36 3.68 -2.49 -18.31
C THR A 36 4.33 -2.15 -16.95
N ASP A 37 4.91 -0.97 -16.71
CA ASP A 37 6.04 -0.92 -15.74
C ASP A 37 6.02 0.10 -14.57
N HIS A 38 4.89 0.70 -14.17
CA HIS A 38 4.94 1.68 -13.05
C HIS A 38 3.82 1.57 -12.00
N GLN A 39 4.18 1.06 -10.82
CA GLN A 39 3.32 0.88 -9.65
C GLN A 39 2.72 2.21 -9.12
N ARG A 40 3.48 3.30 -9.05
CA ARG A 40 2.95 4.64 -8.66
C ARG A 40 1.93 5.20 -9.65
N VAL A 41 1.99 4.76 -10.90
CA VAL A 41 1.06 5.22 -11.94
C VAL A 41 -0.22 4.39 -11.95
N ARG A 42 -0.19 3.18 -11.40
CA ARG A 42 -1.33 2.28 -11.32
C ARG A 42 -2.55 2.89 -10.62
N GLU A 43 -2.37 3.60 -9.51
CA GLU A 43 -3.47 4.32 -8.85
C GLU A 43 -4.12 5.35 -9.77
N SER A 44 -3.29 6.18 -10.42
CA SER A 44 -3.77 7.21 -11.34
C SER A 44 -4.52 6.60 -12.52
N VAL A 45 -3.96 5.52 -13.07
CA VAL A 45 -4.55 4.75 -14.16
C VAL A 45 -5.89 4.15 -13.75
N LEU A 46 -5.97 3.49 -12.60
CA LEU A 46 -7.22 2.88 -12.12
C LEU A 46 -8.29 3.93 -11.79
N ARG A 47 -7.91 5.12 -11.31
CA ARG A 47 -8.84 6.24 -11.11
C ARG A 47 -9.40 6.76 -12.44
N ILE A 48 -8.54 6.96 -13.45
CA ILE A 48 -8.97 7.39 -14.78
C ILE A 48 -9.84 6.30 -15.43
N ALA A 49 -9.41 5.03 -15.32
CA ALA A 49 -10.18 3.89 -15.82
C ALA A 49 -11.57 3.82 -15.17
N ALA A 50 -11.65 3.98 -13.85
CA ALA A 50 -12.93 4.00 -13.13
C ALA A 50 -13.84 5.15 -13.57
N HIS A 51 -13.27 6.29 -13.97
CA HIS A 51 -14.03 7.40 -14.52
C HIS A 51 -14.54 7.12 -15.94
N LEU A 52 -13.73 6.46 -16.76
CA LEU A 52 -14.04 6.12 -18.15
C LEU A 52 -14.82 4.80 -18.30
N THR A 53 -15.22 4.17 -17.19
CA THR A 53 -15.96 2.91 -17.16
C THR A 53 -17.34 3.18 -16.56
N PRO A 54 -18.45 2.89 -17.26
CA PRO A 54 -19.76 3.06 -16.68
C PRO A 54 -19.95 2.08 -15.52
N ARG A 55 -20.72 2.48 -14.50
CA ARG A 55 -20.92 1.69 -13.28
C ARG A 55 -21.43 0.27 -13.57
N ASP A 56 -22.29 0.13 -14.56
CA ASP A 56 -22.87 -1.16 -14.95
C ASP A 56 -21.83 -2.13 -15.55
N ALA A 57 -20.85 -1.63 -16.29
CA ALA A 57 -19.74 -2.45 -16.79
C ALA A 57 -18.92 -3.03 -15.63
N LEU A 58 -18.60 -2.20 -14.63
CA LEU A 58 -17.84 -2.63 -13.46
C LEU A 58 -18.64 -3.57 -12.56
N ALA A 59 -19.94 -3.31 -12.38
CA ALA A 59 -20.84 -4.20 -11.66
C ALA A 59 -20.89 -5.59 -12.33
N LYS A 60 -21.10 -5.62 -13.66
CA LYS A 60 -21.12 -6.87 -14.43
C LYS A 60 -19.78 -7.61 -14.36
N HIS A 61 -18.67 -6.89 -14.47
CA HIS A 61 -17.31 -7.44 -14.30
C HIS A 61 -17.15 -8.17 -12.96
N ASN A 62 -17.69 -7.59 -11.89
CA ASN A 62 -17.64 -8.17 -10.55
C ASN A 62 -18.67 -9.30 -10.31
N GLY A 63 -19.47 -9.66 -11.32
CA GLY A 63 -20.57 -10.61 -11.19
C GLY A 63 -21.76 -10.09 -10.38
N GLU A 64 -21.90 -8.76 -10.30
CA GLU A 64 -23.02 -8.07 -9.64
C GLU A 64 -24.16 -7.79 -10.63
N ALA A 65 -25.35 -7.52 -10.11
CA ALA A 65 -26.48 -7.10 -10.93
C ALA A 65 -26.25 -5.67 -11.48
N LEU A 66 -26.74 -5.41 -12.70
CA LEU A 66 -26.70 -4.08 -13.30
C LEU A 66 -27.45 -3.08 -12.43
N VAL A 67 -26.91 -1.87 -12.31
CA VAL A 67 -27.36 -0.87 -11.34
C VAL A 67 -28.27 0.17 -11.97
N SER A 68 -27.95 0.60 -13.19
CA SER A 68 -28.66 1.70 -13.85
C SER A 68 -29.75 1.23 -14.81
N GLY A 69 -29.61 0.01 -15.33
CA GLY A 69 -30.49 -0.53 -16.38
C GLY A 69 -30.29 0.17 -17.74
N GLN A 70 -29.19 0.90 -17.92
CA GLN A 70 -28.82 1.54 -19.18
C GLN A 70 -28.35 0.53 -20.23
N PHE A 71 -27.83 -0.61 -19.78
CA PHE A 71 -27.31 -1.66 -20.66
C PHE A 71 -28.11 -2.96 -20.49
N ASP A 72 -28.16 -3.76 -21.56
CA ASP A 72 -28.73 -5.10 -21.51
C ASP A 72 -27.77 -6.07 -20.77
N GLU A 73 -28.33 -7.08 -20.10
CA GLU A 73 -27.55 -8.17 -19.51
C GLU A 73 -26.72 -8.95 -20.54
N GLU A 74 -27.04 -8.85 -21.84
CA GLU A 74 -26.28 -9.48 -22.92
C GLU A 74 -24.92 -8.79 -23.20
N TYR A 75 -24.75 -7.49 -22.89
CA TYR A 75 -23.54 -6.74 -23.24
C TYR A 75 -22.33 -7.19 -22.45
N GLU A 76 -21.20 -7.52 -23.07
CA GLU A 76 -19.96 -7.74 -22.34
C GLU A 76 -19.45 -6.42 -21.70
N PRO A 77 -18.73 -6.45 -20.56
CA PRO A 77 -18.28 -5.24 -19.89
C PRO A 77 -17.53 -4.25 -20.80
N TYR A 78 -16.68 -4.73 -21.70
CA TYR A 78 -15.95 -3.85 -22.63
C TYR A 78 -16.87 -3.20 -23.67
N GLU A 79 -17.99 -3.83 -24.07
CA GLU A 79 -18.97 -3.27 -25.01
C GLU A 79 -19.72 -2.11 -24.36
N MET A 80 -20.10 -2.26 -23.09
CA MET A 80 -20.69 -1.18 -22.29
C MET A 80 -19.73 0.02 -22.17
N ILE A 81 -18.43 -0.24 -21.98
CA ILE A 81 -17.40 0.82 -21.93
C ILE A 81 -17.31 1.55 -23.28
N ILE A 82 -17.27 0.82 -24.40
CA ILE A 82 -17.19 1.43 -25.74
C ILE A 82 -18.39 2.35 -25.99
N GLU A 83 -19.60 1.87 -25.73
CA GLU A 83 -20.82 2.65 -25.92
C GLU A 83 -20.84 3.91 -25.03
N TYR A 84 -20.42 3.78 -23.77
CA TYR A 84 -20.29 4.91 -22.86
C TYR A 84 -19.27 5.96 -23.35
N LEU A 85 -18.12 5.52 -23.86
CA LEU A 85 -17.10 6.40 -24.41
C LEU A 85 -17.57 7.15 -25.67
N GLU A 86 -18.38 6.50 -26.52
CA GLU A 86 -18.95 7.14 -27.70
C GLU A 86 -20.04 8.16 -27.32
N GLN A 87 -20.92 7.82 -26.37
CA GLN A 87 -22.09 8.65 -26.03
C GLN A 87 -21.76 9.82 -25.12
N ASP A 88 -20.97 9.59 -24.05
CA ASP A 88 -20.72 10.58 -23.01
C ASP A 88 -19.46 11.40 -23.25
N PHE A 89 -18.51 10.90 -24.07
CA PHE A 89 -17.23 11.56 -24.37
C PHE A 89 -17.03 11.92 -25.84
N ASP A 90 -17.99 11.61 -26.72
CA ASP A 90 -17.95 11.90 -28.17
C ASP A 90 -16.66 11.39 -28.84
N LEU A 91 -16.18 10.22 -28.42
CA LEU A 91 -14.97 9.61 -28.98
C LEU A 91 -15.25 8.96 -30.33
N GLU A 92 -14.28 9.06 -31.25
CA GLU A 92 -14.32 8.34 -32.52
C GLU A 92 -14.35 6.82 -32.29
N ASP A 93 -15.17 6.10 -33.07
CA ASP A 93 -15.40 4.64 -32.99
C ASP A 93 -14.11 3.82 -32.82
N ASN A 94 -13.06 4.13 -33.58
CA ASN A 94 -11.79 3.41 -33.49
C ASN A 94 -11.07 3.64 -32.15
N LEU A 95 -11.10 4.86 -31.63
CA LEU A 95 -10.47 5.21 -30.36
C LEU A 95 -11.29 4.66 -29.19
N ALA A 96 -12.61 4.79 -29.22
CA ALA A 96 -13.51 4.21 -28.23
C ALA A 96 -13.33 2.69 -28.13
N LYS A 97 -13.26 1.98 -29.28
CA LYS A 97 -12.98 0.54 -29.32
C LYS A 97 -11.64 0.16 -28.70
N SER A 98 -10.57 0.86 -29.09
CA SER A 98 -9.23 0.61 -28.55
C SER A 98 -9.20 0.81 -27.05
N LEU A 99 -9.70 1.96 -26.59
CA LEU A 99 -9.69 2.33 -25.18
C LEU A 99 -10.60 1.42 -24.35
N GLY A 100 -11.81 1.12 -24.82
CA GLY A 100 -12.74 0.23 -24.14
C GLY A 100 -12.20 -1.18 -23.98
N GLN A 101 -11.52 -1.72 -25.00
CA GLN A 101 -10.83 -3.02 -24.90
C GLN A 101 -9.66 -2.98 -23.91
N ASN A 102 -8.89 -1.89 -23.91
CA ASN A 102 -7.78 -1.71 -22.96
C ASN A 102 -8.29 -1.58 -21.51
N LEU A 103 -9.38 -0.87 -21.30
CA LEU A 103 -10.03 -0.74 -20.00
C LEU A 103 -10.62 -2.08 -19.53
N GLY A 104 -11.30 -2.83 -20.41
CA GLY A 104 -11.79 -4.17 -20.10
C GLY A 104 -10.66 -5.09 -19.64
N ARG A 105 -9.57 -5.15 -20.40
CA ARG A 105 -8.37 -5.94 -20.03
C ARG A 105 -7.76 -5.48 -18.70
N LEU A 106 -7.68 -4.17 -18.46
CA LEU A 106 -7.18 -3.63 -17.19
C LEU A 106 -8.02 -4.13 -16.00
N TRP A 107 -9.33 -4.22 -16.14
CA TRP A 107 -10.21 -4.74 -15.09
C TRP A 107 -10.07 -6.25 -14.90
N ASP A 108 -9.93 -7.03 -15.97
CA ASP A 108 -9.62 -8.46 -15.92
C ASP A 108 -8.31 -8.70 -15.15
N ASP A 109 -7.24 -8.02 -15.57
CA ASP A 109 -5.91 -8.11 -14.95
C ASP A 109 -5.95 -7.68 -13.48
N TRP A 110 -6.71 -6.62 -13.16
CA TRP A 110 -6.91 -6.17 -11.79
C TRP A 110 -7.60 -7.23 -10.93
N ASP A 111 -8.72 -7.79 -11.39
CA ASP A 111 -9.45 -8.81 -10.65
C ASP A 111 -8.58 -10.06 -10.43
N GLU A 112 -7.93 -10.57 -11.47
CA GLU A 112 -7.00 -11.70 -11.37
C GLU A 112 -5.86 -11.42 -10.38
N SER A 113 -5.26 -10.23 -10.45
CA SER A 113 -4.17 -9.83 -9.56
C SER A 113 -4.62 -9.53 -8.13
N SER A 114 -5.92 -9.37 -7.86
CA SER A 114 -6.46 -9.09 -6.51
C SER A 114 -6.98 -10.34 -5.80
N ARG A 115 -7.24 -11.43 -6.54
CA ARG A 115 -7.72 -12.71 -6.00
C ARG A 115 -6.71 -13.40 -5.07
N SER A 116 -7.25 -14.10 -4.06
CA SER A 116 -6.50 -14.83 -3.03
C SER A 116 -5.42 -15.76 -3.59
N ILE A 117 -4.18 -15.62 -3.12
CA ILE A 117 -3.06 -16.49 -3.51
C ILE A 117 -3.12 -17.82 -2.74
N SER A 118 -3.25 -18.92 -3.49
CA SER A 118 -3.24 -20.30 -2.95
C SER A 118 -1.87 -20.78 -2.45
N TYR A 119 -0.78 -20.02 -2.67
CA TYR A 119 0.61 -20.41 -2.38
C TYR A 119 1.32 -19.53 -1.34
N SER A 120 0.57 -18.91 -0.42
CA SER A 120 1.10 -17.97 0.58
C SER A 120 2.28 -18.53 1.41
N ASP A 121 2.26 -19.81 1.78
CA ASP A 121 3.35 -20.46 2.53
C ASP A 121 4.65 -20.57 1.71
N THR A 122 4.56 -20.78 0.40
CA THR A 122 5.73 -20.86 -0.48
C THR A 122 6.38 -19.49 -0.63
N ILE A 123 5.56 -18.46 -0.85
CA ILE A 123 6.01 -17.06 -0.92
C ILE A 123 6.69 -16.65 0.37
N LYS A 124 6.03 -16.92 1.51
CA LYS A 124 6.55 -16.61 2.84
C LYS A 124 7.90 -17.27 3.13
N LYS A 125 8.08 -18.54 2.73
CA LYS A 125 9.37 -19.24 2.89
C LYS A 125 10.47 -18.65 2.01
N LYS A 126 10.15 -18.27 0.77
CA LYS A 126 11.09 -17.61 -0.15
C LYS A 126 11.53 -16.26 0.45
N LEU A 127 10.59 -15.41 0.81
CA LEU A 127 10.87 -14.09 1.38
C LEU A 127 11.63 -14.17 2.71
N LEU A 128 11.28 -15.09 3.60
CA LEU A 128 12.07 -15.32 4.82
C LEU A 128 13.53 -15.64 4.54
N LYS A 129 13.82 -16.37 3.46
CA LYS A 129 15.21 -16.66 3.05
C LYS A 129 15.89 -15.40 2.51
N ASP A 130 15.20 -14.68 1.63
CA ASP A 130 15.73 -13.47 0.96
C ASP A 130 16.00 -12.35 1.99
N GLN A 131 15.10 -12.18 2.96
CA GLN A 131 15.20 -11.24 4.08
C GLN A 131 16.06 -11.75 5.25
N SER A 132 16.85 -12.81 5.05
CA SER A 132 17.75 -13.36 6.08
C SER A 132 17.07 -13.71 7.43
N ASN A 133 15.82 -14.16 7.38
CA ASN A 133 14.93 -14.41 8.51
C ASN A 133 14.74 -13.20 9.43
N ARG A 134 14.66 -11.99 8.87
CA ARG A 134 14.37 -10.76 9.59
C ARG A 134 13.05 -10.16 9.14
N CYS A 135 12.46 -9.38 10.04
CA CYS A 135 11.33 -8.51 9.70
C CYS A 135 11.82 -7.36 8.84
N GLU A 136 11.17 -7.11 7.70
CA GLU A 136 11.55 -6.03 6.78
C GLU A 136 11.52 -4.66 7.43
N ASN A 137 10.55 -4.41 8.31
CA ASN A 137 10.40 -3.10 8.93
C ASN A 137 11.30 -2.84 10.15
N CYS A 138 11.57 -3.86 11.00
CA CYS A 138 12.29 -3.62 12.26
C CYS A 138 13.50 -4.51 12.50
N ASN A 139 13.90 -5.30 11.50
CA ASN A 139 15.07 -6.16 11.53
C ASN A 139 15.13 -7.19 12.66
N VAL A 140 14.05 -7.36 13.46
CA VAL A 140 13.99 -8.42 14.47
C VAL A 140 14.08 -9.78 13.77
N ARG A 141 14.90 -10.68 14.30
CA ARG A 141 15.03 -12.02 13.74
C ARG A 141 13.78 -12.84 14.06
N ILE A 142 13.12 -13.30 13.01
CA ILE A 142 11.83 -13.99 13.09
C ILE A 142 12.03 -15.43 13.62
N GLY A 143 11.04 -15.93 14.37
CA GLY A 143 10.88 -17.34 14.74
C GLY A 143 10.98 -17.62 16.24
N ASN A 144 11.64 -16.74 17.01
CA ASN A 144 11.73 -16.85 18.47
C ASN A 144 11.67 -15.46 19.12
N GLU A 145 10.87 -15.31 20.18
CA GLU A 145 10.77 -14.05 20.95
C GLU A 145 12.06 -13.69 21.69
N ASN A 146 12.83 -14.70 22.09
CA ASN A 146 14.16 -14.52 22.68
C ASN A 146 15.19 -13.95 21.69
N ASN A 147 14.86 -13.87 20.40
CA ASN A 147 15.71 -13.18 19.43
C ASN A 147 15.62 -11.65 19.56
N SER A 148 14.62 -11.13 20.27
CA SER A 148 14.41 -9.69 20.40
C SER A 148 14.99 -9.16 21.70
N LYS A 149 15.96 -8.25 21.60
CA LYS A 149 16.48 -7.54 22.77
C LYS A 149 15.46 -6.55 23.32
N ALA A 150 14.56 -6.03 22.48
CA ALA A 150 13.45 -5.20 22.94
C ALA A 150 12.46 -5.98 23.84
N PHE A 151 12.26 -7.27 23.56
CA PHE A 151 11.43 -8.14 24.40
C PHE A 151 12.10 -8.37 25.75
N GLU A 152 13.38 -8.76 25.73
CA GLU A 152 14.19 -9.03 26.93
C GLU A 152 14.26 -7.81 27.86
N ASN A 153 14.52 -6.63 27.29
CA ASN A 153 14.65 -5.38 28.05
C ASN A 153 13.32 -4.68 28.34
N ARG A 154 12.18 -5.29 27.95
CA ARG A 154 10.84 -4.71 28.11
C ARG A 154 10.75 -3.28 27.60
N ASP A 155 11.23 -3.04 26.38
CA ASP A 155 11.30 -1.72 25.77
C ASP A 155 9.89 -1.09 25.62
N GLU A 156 9.65 0.03 26.30
CA GLU A 156 8.36 0.74 26.29
C GLU A 156 8.02 1.35 24.93
N TYR A 157 9.04 1.66 24.13
CA TYR A 157 8.91 2.22 22.77
C TYR A 157 8.69 1.13 21.71
N LYS A 158 8.95 -0.13 22.07
CA LYS A 158 8.64 -1.31 21.25
C LYS A 158 8.00 -2.38 22.15
N PRO A 159 6.73 -2.20 22.56
CA PRO A 159 6.07 -2.98 23.61
C PRO A 159 5.66 -4.40 23.21
N ILE A 160 6.50 -5.13 22.49
CA ILE A 160 6.24 -6.51 22.05
C ILE A 160 6.03 -7.48 23.21
N HIS A 161 6.57 -7.16 24.39
CA HIS A 161 6.47 -7.95 25.61
C HIS A 161 5.11 -7.83 26.31
N GLU A 162 4.28 -6.85 25.92
CA GLU A 162 2.97 -6.59 26.53
C GLU A 162 1.85 -7.45 25.93
N TYR A 163 2.14 -8.26 24.91
CA TYR A 163 1.14 -9.08 24.22
C TYR A 163 1.27 -10.56 24.60
N SER A 164 0.12 -11.23 24.75
CA SER A 164 0.08 -12.67 25.05
C SER A 164 0.46 -13.55 23.86
N GLN A 165 0.31 -13.04 22.64
CA GLN A 165 0.68 -13.74 21.40
C GLN A 165 2.13 -13.44 21.03
N LYS A 166 2.80 -14.41 20.41
CA LYS A 166 4.17 -14.25 19.90
C LYS A 166 4.26 -13.15 18.85
N GLN A 167 4.86 -12.02 19.24
CA GLN A 167 4.98 -10.83 18.39
C GLN A 167 6.09 -10.92 17.33
N THR A 168 7.02 -11.87 17.48
CA THR A 168 8.09 -12.15 16.50
C THR A 168 7.71 -13.25 15.49
N ALA A 169 6.45 -13.71 15.49
CA ALA A 169 5.96 -14.63 14.48
C ALA A 169 5.95 -13.96 13.09
N PRO A 170 6.33 -14.67 12.01
CA PRO A 170 6.30 -14.11 10.67
C PRO A 170 4.86 -13.94 10.20
N GLU A 171 4.57 -12.83 9.54
CA GLU A 171 3.33 -12.58 8.80
C GLU A 171 3.72 -12.18 7.36
N LEU A 172 3.03 -12.75 6.38
CA LEU A 172 3.15 -12.33 4.98
C LEU A 172 2.23 -11.12 4.81
N ASP A 173 2.76 -10.05 4.25
CA ASP A 173 2.03 -8.80 4.10
C ASP A 173 2.41 -8.12 2.78
N HIS A 174 1.53 -7.29 2.26
CA HIS A 174 1.82 -6.51 1.07
C HIS A 174 2.65 -5.27 1.42
N ILE A 175 3.56 -4.83 0.56
CA ILE A 175 4.25 -3.53 0.72
C ILE A 175 3.20 -2.43 0.56
N GLU A 176 2.53 -2.41 -0.59
CA GLU A 176 1.35 -1.59 -0.83
C GLU A 176 0.06 -2.42 -0.61
N PRO A 177 -0.84 -2.02 0.29
CA PRO A 177 -2.09 -2.75 0.52
C PRO A 177 -2.92 -2.86 -0.77
N LEU A 178 -3.60 -4.00 -0.96
CA LEU A 178 -4.57 -4.18 -2.05
C LEU A 178 -5.66 -3.08 -2.07
N SER A 179 -6.06 -2.60 -0.88
CA SER A 179 -7.03 -1.50 -0.74
C SER A 179 -6.51 -0.13 -1.21
N HIS A 180 -5.21 -0.02 -1.44
CA HIS A 180 -4.54 1.18 -1.95
C HIS A 180 -3.79 0.86 -3.24
N PHE A 181 -4.39 0.06 -4.12
CA PHE A 181 -3.88 -0.24 -5.46
C PHE A 181 -2.63 -1.13 -5.54
N GLY A 182 -2.24 -1.76 -4.43
CA GLY A 182 -1.26 -2.85 -4.45
C GLY A 182 -1.78 -4.09 -5.18
N ASP A 183 -0.89 -5.04 -5.46
CA ASP A 183 -1.23 -6.28 -6.16
C ASP A 183 -0.64 -7.52 -5.48
N ASN A 184 -0.92 -8.68 -6.05
CA ASN A 184 -0.38 -9.98 -5.64
C ASN A 184 0.93 -10.35 -6.37
N SER A 185 1.67 -9.38 -6.90
CA SER A 185 3.00 -9.64 -7.46
C SER A 185 3.98 -10.06 -6.35
N LEU A 186 4.98 -10.88 -6.69
CA LEU A 186 5.99 -11.31 -5.72
C LEU A 186 6.77 -10.14 -5.10
N ASP A 187 6.94 -9.07 -5.87
CA ASP A 187 7.72 -7.88 -5.48
C ASP A 187 6.92 -6.94 -4.57
N ASN A 188 5.59 -7.09 -4.53
CA ASN A 188 4.74 -6.38 -3.57
C ASN A 188 4.56 -7.17 -2.26
N PHE A 189 5.25 -8.30 -2.05
CA PHE A 189 5.21 -9.01 -0.78
C PHE A 189 6.44 -8.75 0.07
N GLN A 190 6.20 -8.68 1.38
CA GLN A 190 7.23 -8.65 2.41
C GLN A 190 6.84 -9.58 3.57
N VAL A 191 7.83 -10.01 4.33
CA VAL A 191 7.62 -10.67 5.61
C VAL A 191 7.89 -9.68 6.75
N LEU A 192 6.86 -9.47 7.55
CA LEU A 192 6.94 -8.68 8.78
C LEU A 192 6.87 -9.59 10.00
N CYS A 193 7.37 -9.12 11.13
CA CYS A 193 6.94 -9.70 12.40
C CYS A 193 5.51 -9.27 12.71
N ARG A 194 4.76 -10.09 13.45
CA ARG A 194 3.38 -9.80 13.84
C ARG A 194 3.20 -8.40 14.44
N PHE A 195 4.15 -7.93 15.24
CA PHE A 195 4.10 -6.58 15.80
C PHE A 195 4.11 -5.50 14.71
N CYS A 196 5.04 -5.58 13.75
CA CYS A 196 5.10 -4.62 12.66
C CYS A 196 3.87 -4.74 11.75
N ASN A 197 3.45 -5.94 11.39
CA ASN A 197 2.26 -6.16 10.56
C ASN A 197 1.00 -5.54 11.18
N GLN A 198 0.77 -5.76 12.48
CA GLN A 198 -0.36 -5.16 13.20
C GLN A 198 -0.19 -3.65 13.46
N GLY A 199 1.04 -3.12 13.38
CA GLY A 199 1.33 -1.69 13.46
C GLY A 199 1.04 -0.97 12.15
N LYS A 200 1.40 -1.58 11.02
CA LYS A 200 1.06 -1.12 9.67
C LYS A 200 -0.46 -1.03 9.50
N GLY A 201 -1.16 -2.13 9.79
CA GLY A 201 -2.59 -2.23 9.51
C GLY A 201 -2.90 -1.87 8.05
N ASN A 202 -4.08 -1.27 7.82
CA ASN A 202 -4.50 -0.84 6.49
C ASN A 202 -4.29 0.66 6.23
N LYS A 203 -3.71 1.41 7.18
CA LYS A 203 -3.56 2.87 7.10
C LYS A 203 -2.10 3.21 6.79
N LYS A 204 -1.87 4.08 5.80
CA LYS A 204 -0.52 4.54 5.42
C LYS A 204 0.12 5.47 6.48
N SER A 205 -0.66 6.06 7.40
CA SER A 205 -0.16 7.00 8.42
C SER A 205 -0.91 6.95 9.75
N VAL A 206 -0.27 7.45 10.81
CA VAL A 206 -0.92 7.72 12.11
C VAL A 206 -1.67 9.05 12.02
N ASP A 207 -2.91 9.08 12.48
CA ASP A 207 -3.71 10.31 12.50
C ASP A 207 -3.04 11.38 13.36
N ILE A 208 -2.96 12.62 12.84
CA ILE A 208 -2.34 13.73 13.57
C ILE A 208 -3.17 14.15 14.78
N VAL A 209 -4.50 13.99 14.73
CA VAL A 209 -5.39 14.28 15.86
C VAL A 209 -5.11 13.30 16.99
N ASP A 210 -5.07 12.00 16.71
CA ASP A 210 -4.71 10.96 17.70
C ASP A 210 -3.33 11.25 18.33
N GLN A 211 -2.35 11.68 17.52
CA GLN A 211 -1.02 12.03 18.02
C GLN A 211 -1.03 13.25 18.94
N LEU A 212 -1.79 14.30 18.60
CA LEU A 212 -1.88 15.52 19.40
C LEU A 212 -2.62 15.28 20.72
N GLU A 213 -3.66 14.44 20.72
CA GLU A 213 -4.39 14.07 21.93
C GLU A 213 -3.51 13.32 22.94
N LEU A 214 -2.56 12.52 22.46
CA LEU A 214 -1.67 11.69 23.30
C LEU A 214 -0.27 12.30 23.48
N ALA A 215 0.03 13.43 22.84
CA ALA A 215 1.38 13.99 22.74
C ALA A 215 2.05 14.25 24.09
N THR A 216 1.26 14.67 25.08
CA THR A 216 1.74 15.02 26.43
C THR A 216 1.63 13.87 27.43
N SER A 217 1.00 12.77 27.04
CA SER A 217 0.83 11.60 27.91
C SER A 217 2.20 10.92 28.14
N PRO A 218 2.49 10.47 29.37
CA PRO A 218 3.57 9.53 29.61
C PRO A 218 3.43 8.31 28.69
N ILE A 219 4.55 7.75 28.20
CA ILE A 219 4.51 6.66 27.22
C ILE A 219 3.80 5.42 27.77
N GLU A 220 3.89 5.21 29.08
CA GLU A 220 3.30 4.11 29.82
C GLU A 220 1.76 4.20 29.86
N ASP A 221 1.23 5.42 29.76
CA ASP A 221 -0.20 5.70 29.73
C ASP A 221 -0.78 5.63 28.30
N ILE A 222 0.08 5.63 27.28
CA ILE A 222 -0.34 5.48 25.88
C ILE A 222 -0.65 4.01 25.60
N ASP A 223 -1.82 3.77 25.00
CA ASP A 223 -2.22 2.40 24.68
C ASP A 223 -1.20 1.72 23.75
N ARG A 224 -0.93 0.44 24.02
CA ARG A 224 0.06 -0.36 23.28
C ARG A 224 -0.23 -0.43 21.78
N ALA A 225 -1.49 -0.36 21.35
CA ALA A 225 -1.83 -0.42 19.92
C ALA A 225 -1.46 0.89 19.21
N HIS A 226 -1.63 2.04 19.86
CA HIS A 226 -1.16 3.33 19.36
C HIS A 226 0.37 3.39 19.35
N ARG A 227 1.05 2.96 20.44
CA ARG A 227 2.52 2.88 20.48
C ARG A 227 3.09 2.03 19.33
N ARG A 228 2.46 0.90 19.03
CA ARG A 228 2.84 0.02 17.90
C ARG A 228 2.64 0.68 16.53
N ARG A 229 1.57 1.46 16.34
CA ARG A 229 1.33 2.22 15.10
C ARG A 229 2.39 3.31 14.90
N ILE A 230 2.69 4.10 15.95
CA ILE A 230 3.76 5.09 15.91
C ILE A 230 5.11 4.42 15.64
N PHE A 231 5.41 3.31 16.32
CA PHE A 231 6.63 2.55 16.07
C PHE A 231 6.76 2.19 14.59
N PHE A 232 5.73 1.58 14.00
CA PHE A 232 5.76 1.19 12.59
C PHE A 232 5.96 2.41 11.68
N ALA A 233 5.23 3.49 11.90
CA ALA A 233 5.34 4.70 11.08
C ALA A 233 6.76 5.30 11.11
N VAL A 234 7.40 5.36 12.27
CA VAL A 234 8.76 5.90 12.41
C VAL A 234 9.81 5.01 11.74
N THR A 235 9.62 3.69 11.76
CA THR A 235 10.59 2.74 11.16
C THR A 235 10.32 2.44 9.69
N ALA A 236 9.13 2.72 9.17
CA ALA A 236 8.80 2.44 7.77
C ALA A 236 9.56 3.33 6.78
N ASP A 237 9.98 4.52 7.22
CA ASP A 237 10.68 5.51 6.39
C ASP A 237 12.20 5.28 6.30
N THR A 238 12.76 4.37 7.11
CA THR A 238 14.20 4.09 7.09
C THR A 238 14.55 2.75 7.73
N GLU A 239 15.52 2.07 7.12
CA GLU A 239 16.03 0.77 7.59
C GLU A 239 17.25 0.92 8.52
N GLU A 240 17.80 2.13 8.66
CA GLU A 240 19.05 2.37 9.40
C GLU A 240 18.82 2.89 10.82
N CYS A 241 19.73 2.49 11.73
CA CYS A 241 19.82 3.09 13.05
C CYS A 241 20.36 4.53 12.95
N ALA A 242 19.61 5.52 13.43
CA ALA A 242 20.01 6.93 13.42
C ALA A 242 21.29 7.23 14.24
N ARG A 243 21.73 6.31 15.12
CA ARG A 243 22.97 6.47 15.91
C ARG A 243 24.21 5.85 15.27
N CYS A 244 24.07 4.71 14.59
CA CYS A 244 25.23 3.94 14.10
C CYS A 244 25.19 3.58 12.61
N GLY A 245 24.09 3.90 11.91
CA GLY A 245 23.91 3.62 10.48
C GLY A 245 23.76 2.14 10.12
N ASP A 246 23.74 1.23 11.10
CA ASP A 246 23.61 -0.21 10.81
C ASP A 246 22.17 -0.57 10.43
N MET A 247 22.00 -1.10 9.23
CA MET A 247 20.71 -1.51 8.65
C MET A 247 20.30 -2.94 9.00
N ARG A 248 21.13 -3.72 9.71
CA ARG A 248 20.89 -5.15 9.98
C ARG A 248 20.55 -5.43 11.44
N LYS A 249 20.52 -4.40 12.28
CA LYS A 249 20.22 -4.52 13.71
C LYS A 249 18.75 -4.31 13.96
N GLU A 250 18.22 -5.04 14.95
CA GLU A 250 16.84 -4.84 15.39
C GLU A 250 16.63 -3.38 15.80
N LEU A 251 15.60 -2.75 15.22
CA LEU A 251 15.22 -1.38 15.51
C LEU A 251 14.22 -1.31 16.67
N THR A 252 14.39 -0.25 17.47
CA THR A 252 13.42 0.38 18.36
C THR A 252 13.30 1.86 17.96
N ILE A 253 12.57 2.69 18.69
CA ILE A 253 12.48 4.14 18.43
C ILE A 253 12.82 4.93 19.69
N ARG A 254 13.36 6.14 19.55
CA ARG A 254 13.65 7.04 20.68
C ARG A 254 13.31 8.48 20.33
N LYS A 255 13.03 9.29 21.35
CA LYS A 255 12.85 10.72 21.16
C LYS A 255 14.15 11.36 20.66
N GLU A 256 14.04 12.23 19.65
CA GLU A 256 15.14 13.09 19.21
C GLU A 256 15.40 14.17 20.26
N ASN A 257 14.36 14.92 20.65
CA ASN A 257 14.38 15.81 21.79
C ASN A 257 13.77 15.11 23.02
N PRO A 258 14.56 14.82 24.08
CA PRO A 258 14.07 14.16 25.29
C PRO A 258 12.92 14.91 25.99
N LEU A 259 12.85 16.24 25.85
CA LEU A 259 11.79 17.07 26.40
C LEU A 259 10.58 17.20 25.46
N GLY A 260 10.68 16.69 24.22
CA GLY A 260 9.61 16.73 23.23
C GLY A 260 8.53 15.67 23.44
N CYS A 261 7.44 15.82 22.69
CA CYS A 261 6.27 14.93 22.75
C CYS A 261 6.56 13.55 22.12
N TYR A 262 5.74 12.55 22.45
CA TYR A 262 5.77 11.22 21.80
C TYR A 262 4.95 11.26 20.51
N ILE A 263 5.52 11.86 19.47
CA ILE A 263 4.90 12.01 18.14
C ILE A 263 5.91 11.64 17.06
N VAL A 264 5.44 11.21 15.89
CA VAL A 264 6.30 10.68 14.81
C VAL A 264 7.44 11.66 14.48
N SER A 265 7.18 12.96 14.42
CA SER A 265 8.17 13.99 14.08
C SER A 265 9.24 14.27 15.14
N ASN A 266 9.12 13.71 16.34
CA ASN A 266 10.14 13.79 17.40
C ASN A 266 10.72 12.40 17.72
N LEU A 267 10.46 11.40 16.90
CA LEU A 267 10.91 10.03 17.10
C LEU A 267 11.81 9.61 15.95
N GLN A 268 12.89 8.92 16.29
CA GLN A 268 13.84 8.37 15.32
C GLN A 268 14.06 6.88 15.57
N PRO A 269 14.30 6.08 14.52
CA PRO A 269 14.68 4.69 14.65
C PRO A 269 16.10 4.57 15.20
N VAL A 270 16.26 3.74 16.22
CA VAL A 270 17.56 3.45 16.84
C VAL A 270 17.63 1.96 17.06
N CYS A 271 18.76 1.31 16.80
CA CYS A 271 18.87 -0.10 17.09
C CYS A 271 18.90 -0.36 18.60
N VAL A 272 18.29 -1.48 19.01
CA VAL A 272 18.22 -1.92 20.42
C VAL A 272 19.60 -2.01 21.07
N GLU A 273 20.64 -2.31 20.29
CA GLU A 273 22.02 -2.39 20.78
C GLU A 273 22.60 -1.02 21.11
N CYS A 274 22.26 0.03 20.36
CA CYS A 274 22.67 1.39 20.73
C CYS A 274 21.91 1.94 21.94
N VAL A 275 20.89 1.23 22.43
CA VAL A 275 20.16 1.61 23.64
C VAL A 275 20.62 0.79 24.86
N TYR A 276 20.82 -0.52 24.70
CA TYR A 276 21.08 -1.44 25.81
C TYR A 276 22.46 -2.13 25.78
N GLY A 277 23.25 -1.90 24.73
CA GLY A 277 24.57 -2.52 24.51
C GLY A 277 25.75 -1.66 24.92
#